data_AF-A0A2K3KDU6-F1
#
_entry.id   AF-A0A2K3KDU6-F1
#
_cell.length_a   1.000
_cell.length_b   1.000
_cell.length_c   1.000
_cell.angle_alpha   90.00
_cell.angle_beta   90.00
_cell.angle_gamma   90.00
#
_symmetry.space_group_name_H-M   'P 1'
#
loop_
_entity.id
_entity.type
_entity.pdbx_description
1 polymer ?
#
loop_
_entity_poly.entity_id
_entity_poly.type
_entity_poly.pdbx_seq_one_letter_code
_entity_poly.pdbx_strand_id
1 'polypeptide(L)'
;CAPCPSEADVVLITNPAPESPQHFTIPYISPKSSSDPFGNLSNQLYDDLLRLSEIKNRFLVCPSDVDNEVSTIKTKICNDLDLVGEEIKAVIGKRDLEVVNLMREA
;
A
#
# COMPACT_ATOMS: atom_id res chain seq x y z
N CYS A 1 -24.46 -20.85 -60.27
CA CYS A 1 -25.22 -21.38 -59.12
C CYS A 1 -24.24 -21.68 -58.00
N ALA A 2 -24.43 -21.06 -56.83
CA ALA A 2 -23.81 -21.47 -55.58
C ALA A 2 -24.94 -21.93 -54.63
N PRO A 3 -24.75 -23.00 -53.85
CA PRO A 3 -25.82 -23.56 -53.03
C PRO A 3 -26.01 -22.74 -51.74
N CYS A 4 -27.26 -22.58 -51.31
CA CYS A 4 -27.59 -21.95 -50.02
C CYS A 4 -27.14 -22.85 -48.85
N PRO A 5 -26.58 -22.30 -47.76
CA PRO A 5 -26.27 -23.07 -46.57
C PRO A 5 -27.54 -23.34 -45.74
N SER A 6 -27.65 -24.54 -45.17
CA SER A 6 -28.73 -24.97 -44.28
C SER A 6 -28.61 -24.33 -42.89
N GLU A 7 -29.73 -23.89 -42.31
CA GLU A 7 -29.79 -23.44 -40.92
C GLU A 7 -29.43 -24.56 -39.95
N ALA A 8 -28.51 -24.27 -39.03
CA ALA A 8 -28.21 -25.13 -37.89
C ALA A 8 -28.94 -24.58 -36.66
N ASP A 9 -29.80 -25.40 -36.06
CA ASP A 9 -30.58 -25.06 -34.89
C ASP A 9 -29.68 -25.09 -33.64
N VAL A 10 -29.50 -23.93 -33.00
CA VAL A 10 -28.63 -23.79 -31.83
C VAL A 10 -29.45 -24.03 -30.57
N VAL A 11 -29.34 -25.26 -30.03
CA VAL A 11 -29.96 -25.61 -28.75
C VAL A 11 -29.28 -24.85 -27.61
N LEU A 12 -30.00 -23.92 -27.00
CA LEU A 12 -29.55 -23.13 -25.85
C LEU A 12 -29.66 -23.97 -24.57
N ILE A 13 -28.53 -24.45 -24.05
CA ILE A 13 -28.47 -25.15 -22.76
C ILE A 13 -28.29 -24.09 -21.66
N THR A 14 -29.36 -23.76 -20.95
CA THR A 14 -29.30 -22.95 -19.72
C THR A 14 -29.09 -23.84 -18.50
N ASN A 15 -27.85 -23.98 -18.05
CA ASN A 15 -27.56 -24.48 -16.70
C ASN A 15 -27.41 -23.27 -15.76
N PRO A 16 -28.09 -23.24 -14.59
CA PRO A 16 -27.91 -22.17 -13.62
C PRO A 16 -26.50 -22.25 -13.00
N ALA A 17 -25.82 -21.11 -12.93
CA ALA A 17 -24.51 -20.99 -12.29
C ALA A 17 -24.64 -21.20 -10.77
N PRO A 18 -23.67 -21.88 -10.11
CA PRO A 18 -23.68 -22.02 -8.66
C PRO A 18 -23.52 -20.66 -7.98
N GLU A 19 -24.28 -20.43 -6.92
CA GLU A 19 -24.29 -19.17 -6.17
C GLU A 19 -22.89 -18.80 -5.65
N SER A 20 -22.55 -17.52 -5.80
CA SER A 20 -21.29 -16.95 -5.33
C SER A 20 -21.16 -17.10 -3.81
N PRO A 21 -19.99 -17.48 -3.27
CA PRO A 21 -19.77 -17.52 -1.83
C PRO A 21 -20.08 -16.16 -1.20
N GLN A 22 -20.87 -16.15 -0.13
CA GLN A 22 -21.20 -14.93 0.62
C GLN A 22 -19.90 -14.28 1.12
N HIS A 23 -19.65 -13.06 0.67
CA HIS A 23 -18.50 -12.26 1.08
C HIS A 23 -18.62 -11.96 2.59
N PHE A 24 -17.71 -12.51 3.39
CA PHE A 24 -17.55 -12.14 4.80
C PHE A 24 -17.39 -10.63 4.90
N THR A 25 -18.36 -9.98 5.52
CA THR A 25 -18.37 -8.53 5.71
C THR A 25 -17.43 -8.21 6.86
N ILE A 26 -16.13 -8.08 6.56
CA ILE A 26 -15.21 -7.42 7.49
C ILE A 26 -15.73 -5.98 7.63
N PRO A 27 -15.96 -5.46 8.85
CA PRO A 27 -16.36 -4.08 9.04
C PRO A 27 -15.33 -3.16 8.40
N TYR A 28 -15.73 -2.43 7.36
CA TYR A 28 -14.89 -1.39 6.78
C TYR A 28 -14.85 -0.22 7.77
N ILE A 29 -13.83 -0.21 8.62
CA ILE A 29 -13.53 0.93 9.47
C ILE A 29 -12.87 1.95 8.55
N SER A 30 -13.62 3.01 8.21
CA SER A 30 -13.08 4.14 7.44
C SER A 30 -11.80 4.61 8.13
N PRO A 31 -10.66 4.76 7.43
CA PRO A 31 -9.44 5.24 8.04
C PRO A 31 -9.73 6.62 8.60
N LYS A 32 -9.78 6.71 9.93
CA LYS A 32 -9.84 7.98 10.65
C LYS A 32 -8.65 8.78 10.12
N SER A 33 -8.87 10.01 9.63
CA SER A 33 -7.83 10.88 9.07
C SER A 33 -6.72 11.12 10.09
N SER A 34 -5.81 10.16 10.24
CA SER A 34 -4.50 10.32 10.83
C SER A 34 -3.59 10.79 9.71
N SER A 35 -2.69 11.71 10.05
CA SER A 35 -1.65 12.24 9.18
C SER A 35 -1.18 11.21 8.17
N ASP A 36 -1.24 11.51 6.86
CA ASP A 36 -0.72 10.64 5.81
C ASP A 36 0.80 10.47 6.01
N PRO A 37 1.26 9.40 6.69
CA PRO A 37 2.64 9.30 7.11
C PRO A 37 3.52 9.11 5.88
N PHE A 38 3.04 8.31 4.93
CA PHE A 38 3.70 8.01 3.67
C PHE A 38 3.75 9.21 2.72
N GLY A 39 2.68 10.01 2.66
CA GLY A 39 2.67 11.24 1.87
C GLY A 39 3.72 12.23 2.34
N ASN A 40 3.82 12.45 3.66
CA ASN A 40 4.84 13.33 4.22
C ASN A 40 6.27 12.80 3.96
N LEU A 41 6.48 11.50 4.13
CA LEU A 41 7.76 10.84 3.87
C LEU A 41 8.23 10.99 2.43
N SER A 42 7.33 10.81 1.47
CA SER A 42 7.66 10.87 0.06
C SER A 42 8.16 12.27 -0.36
N ASN A 43 7.53 13.32 0.16
CA ASN A 43 7.94 14.70 -0.09
C ASN A 43 9.30 15.00 0.55
N GLN A 44 9.51 14.60 1.81
CA GLN A 44 10.79 14.83 2.48
C GLN A 44 11.94 14.08 1.80
N LEU A 45 11.69 12.84 1.35
CA LEU A 45 12.68 12.06 0.60
C LEU A 45 13.02 12.73 -0.73
N TYR A 46 12.03 13.27 -1.44
CA TYR A 46 12.26 14.02 -2.66
C TYR A 46 13.20 15.22 -2.43
N ASP A 47 12.91 16.04 -1.42
CA ASP A 47 13.72 17.21 -1.07
C ASP A 47 15.14 16.83 -0.65
N ASP A 48 15.29 15.74 0.11
CA ASP A 48 16.59 15.22 0.52
C ASP A 48 17.40 14.70 -0.68
N LEU A 49 16.76 14.01 -1.64
CA LEU A 49 17.42 13.57 -2.87
C LEU A 49 17.79 14.75 -3.78
N LEU A 50 16.96 15.79 -3.82
CA LEU A 50 17.27 17.03 -4.52
C LEU A 50 18.51 17.68 -3.91
N ARG A 51 18.58 17.82 -2.57
CA ARG A 51 19.75 18.34 -1.86
C ARG A 51 21.01 17.51 -2.13
N LEU A 52 20.90 16.18 -2.10
CA LEU A 52 22.00 15.28 -2.44
C LEU A 52 22.49 15.50 -3.88
N SER A 53 21.58 15.70 -4.82
CA SER A 53 21.92 15.97 -6.22
C SER A 53 22.70 17.28 -6.36
N GLU A 54 22.31 18.31 -5.63
CA GLU A 54 22.98 19.61 -5.61
C GLU A 54 24.39 19.51 -5.02
N ILE A 55 24.55 18.77 -3.91
CA ILE A 55 25.85 18.52 -3.28
C ILE A 55 26.80 17.83 -4.27
N LYS A 56 26.34 16.75 -4.90
CA LYS A 56 27.13 15.98 -5.88
C LYS A 56 27.59 16.83 -7.06
N ASN A 57 26.79 17.83 -7.46
CA ASN A 57 27.09 18.67 -8.62
C ASN A 57 28.02 19.84 -8.31
N ARG A 58 28.51 20.01 -7.06
CA ARG A 58 29.45 21.08 -6.72
C ARG A 58 30.84 20.78 -7.30
N PHE A 59 31.45 21.81 -7.89
CA PHE A 59 32.75 21.72 -8.59
C PHE A 59 33.91 21.21 -7.73
N LEU A 60 33.83 21.31 -6.40
CA LEU A 60 34.84 20.85 -5.43
C LEU A 60 34.21 20.08 -4.26
N VAL A 61 33.20 19.25 -4.53
CA VAL A 61 32.60 18.42 -3.47
C VAL A 61 33.63 17.43 -2.92
N CYS A 62 33.75 17.36 -1.60
CA CYS A 62 34.51 16.28 -0.97
C CYS A 62 33.64 15.00 -1.02
N PRO A 63 34.18 13.82 -1.39
CA PRO A 63 33.41 12.57 -1.37
C PRO A 63 32.70 12.33 -0.02
N SER A 64 33.33 12.72 1.09
CA SER A 64 32.74 12.61 2.43
C SER A 64 31.46 13.42 2.62
N ASP A 65 31.29 14.56 1.93
CA ASP A 65 30.08 15.37 2.04
C ASP A 65 28.88 14.62 1.44
N VAL A 66 29.12 13.91 0.33
CA VAL A 66 28.14 13.02 -0.29
C VAL A 66 27.83 11.84 0.63
N ASP A 67 28.86 11.20 1.19
CA ASP A 67 28.70 10.06 2.11
C ASP A 67 27.92 10.44 3.39
N ASN A 68 28.18 11.62 3.94
CA ASN A 68 27.48 12.16 5.10
C ASN A 68 26.00 12.43 4.79
N GLU A 69 25.72 13.02 3.63
CA GLU A 69 24.36 13.27 3.18
C GLU A 69 23.60 11.94 2.97
N VAL A 70 24.22 10.97 2.30
CA VAL A 70 23.64 9.62 2.10
C VAL A 70 23.37 8.93 3.44
N SER A 71 24.29 9.00 4.40
CA SER A 71 24.06 8.45 5.75
C SER A 71 22.90 9.14 6.45
N THR A 72 22.80 10.46 6.34
CA THR A 72 21.71 11.25 6.94
C THR A 72 20.36 10.82 6.36
N ILE A 73 20.26 10.70 5.04
CA ILE A 73 19.05 10.24 4.35
C ILE A 73 18.68 8.82 4.81
N LYS A 74 19.65 7.92 4.86
CA LYS A 74 19.44 6.54 5.33
C LYS A 74 18.90 6.51 6.74
N THR A 75 19.49 7.26 7.66
CA THR A 75 19.05 7.32 9.06
C THR A 75 17.61 7.85 9.18
N LYS A 76 17.26 8.92 8.44
CA LYS A 76 15.89 9.43 8.43
C LYS A 76 14.89 8.37 7.97
N ILE A 77 15.14 7.75 6.81
CA ILE A 77 14.26 6.70 6.27
C ILE A 77 14.07 5.56 7.27
N CYS A 78 15.15 5.09 7.90
CA CYS A 78 15.05 4.02 8.91
C CYS A 78 14.18 4.45 10.10
N ASN A 79 14.43 5.63 10.67
CA ASN A 79 13.67 6.13 11.83
C ASN A 79 12.18 6.26 11.52
N ASP A 80 11.86 6.77 10.32
CA ASP A 80 10.48 6.98 9.93
C ASP A 80 9.76 5.65 9.65
N LEU A 81 10.45 4.67 9.04
CA LEU A 81 9.91 3.32 8.85
C LEU A 81 9.69 2.62 10.19
N ASP A 82 10.58 2.79 11.16
CA ASP A 82 10.42 2.25 12.51
C ASP A 82 9.20 2.87 13.20
N LEU A 83 9.01 4.19 13.09
CA LEU A 83 7.86 4.89 13.64
C LEU A 83 6.54 4.39 13.03
N VAL A 84 6.48 4.26 11.70
CA VAL A 84 5.33 3.72 10.99
C VAL A 84 5.07 2.26 11.38
N GLY A 85 6.12 1.47 11.57
CA GLY A 85 6.04 0.09 12.04
C GLY A 85 5.37 -0.01 13.42
N GLU A 86 5.76 0.83 14.37
CA GLU A 86 5.14 0.88 15.70
C GLU A 86 3.69 1.38 15.65
N GLU A 87 3.35 2.33 14.76
CA GLU A 87 1.96 2.77 14.56
C GLU A 87 1.07 1.61 14.05
N ILE A 88 1.54 0.87 13.03
CA ILE A 88 0.82 -0.30 12.50
C ILE A 88 0.60 -1.35 13.59
N LYS A 89 1.65 -1.65 14.36
CA LYS A 89 1.59 -2.61 15.46
C LYS A 89 0.60 -2.19 16.54
N ALA A 90 0.55 -0.91 16.89
CA ALA A 90 -0.42 -0.36 17.84
C ALA A 90 -1.86 -0.49 17.31
N VAL A 91 -2.09 -0.18 16.03
CA VAL A 91 -3.42 -0.32 15.39
C VAL A 91 -3.87 -1.78 15.36
N ILE A 92 -3.00 -2.71 15.00
CA ILE A 92 -3.29 -4.16 15.01
C ILE A 92 -3.60 -4.62 16.43
N GLY A 93 -2.73 -4.31 17.40
CA GLY A 93 -2.93 -4.72 18.79
C GLY A 93 -4.23 -4.19 19.40
N LYS A 94 -4.63 -2.97 19.06
CA LYS A 94 -5.93 -2.42 19.44
C LYS A 94 -7.09 -3.22 18.83
N ARG A 95 -7.01 -3.49 17.52
CA ARG A 95 -8.06 -4.24 16.80
C ARG A 95 -8.21 -5.66 17.34
N ASP A 96 -7.09 -6.34 17.60
CA ASP A 96 -7.09 -7.69 18.16
C ASP A 96 -7.71 -7.72 19.56
N LEU A 97 -7.41 -6.72 20.39
CA LEU A 97 -8.02 -6.58 21.72
C LEU A 97 -9.53 -6.32 21.64
N GLU A 98 -9.98 -5.48 20.70
CA GLU A 98 -11.41 -5.25 20.45
C GLU A 98 -12.13 -6.54 20.05
N VAL A 99 -11.52 -7.37 19.19
CA VAL A 99 -12.06 -8.68 18.79
C VAL A 99 -12.17 -9.62 19.99
N VAL A 100 -11.12 -9.71 20.82
CA VAL A 100 -11.13 -10.56 22.03
C VAL A 100 -12.23 -10.14 23.01
N ASN A 101 -12.40 -8.83 23.23
CA ASN A 101 -13.45 -8.34 24.12
C ASN A 101 -14.85 -8.68 23.60
N LEU A 102 -15.10 -8.54 22.29
CA LEU A 102 -16.36 -8.92 21.68
C LEU A 102 -16.67 -10.42 21.86
N MET A 103 -15.68 -11.28 21.71
CA MET A 103 -15.83 -12.72 21.92
C MET A 103 -16.09 -13.10 23.39
N ARG A 104 -15.62 -12.28 24.33
CA ARG A 104 -15.85 -12.50 25.77
C ARG A 104 -17.28 -12.13 26.20
N GLU A 105 -17.88 -11.14 25.54
CA GLU A 105 -19.22 -10.63 25.85
C GLU A 105 -20.35 -11.46 25.20
N ALA A 106 -20.02 -12.39 24.30
CA ALA A 106 -20.95 -13.31 23.61
C ALA A 106 -21.12 -14.64 24.35
#